data_AF-A0A7S3NYG4-F1
#
_entry.id   AF-A0A7S3NYG4-F1
#
_cell.length_a   1.000
_cell.length_b   1.000
_cell.length_c   1.000
_cell.angle_alpha   90.00
_cell.angle_beta   90.00
_cell.angle_gamma   90.00
#
_symmetry.space_group_name_H-M   'P 1'
#
loop_
_entity.id
_entity.type
_entity.pdbx_description
1 polymer ?
#
loop_
_entity_poly.entity_id
_entity_poly.type
_entity_poly.pdbx_seq_one_letter_code
_entity_poly.pdbx_strand_id
1 'polypeptide(L)'
;MDALSSLKPKRFGDRPDVIYKTILRSFKKYYLKDFNEATDYKKMKRKMPLQKDLLTMANLYVKERIPESPYSDLSLFIAAVVQQKIPEEADGNERLQELSRTVGDVLYKFNKTKMNSLLVYPQFSYLLSKFLSIDDLLGFIGNKSSSPEGTQNLQDQIEFLRQQCSIVLGRTAL
;
A
#
# COMPACT_ATOMS: atom_id res chain seq x y z
N MET A 1 20.08 -34.37 5.19
CA MET A 1 20.00 -33.68 3.88
C MET A 1 18.94 -34.43 3.09
N ASP A 2 17.79 -33.92 2.67
CA ASP A 2 17.40 -32.55 2.35
C ASP A 2 15.92 -32.32 2.67
N ALA A 3 15.65 -31.39 3.58
CA ALA A 3 14.30 -30.86 3.85
C ALA A 3 13.99 -29.59 3.01
N LEU A 4 14.67 -29.43 1.87
CA LEU A 4 14.60 -28.23 1.01
C LEU A 4 14.04 -28.51 -0.39
N SER A 5 13.66 -29.75 -0.71
CA SER A 5 13.17 -30.14 -2.04
C SER A 5 11.64 -29.99 -2.24
N SER A 6 10.88 -29.55 -1.22
CA SER A 6 9.41 -29.50 -1.28
C SER A 6 8.80 -28.11 -1.48
N LEU A 7 9.59 -27.04 -1.57
CA LEU A 7 9.09 -25.71 -1.92
C LEU A 7 9.09 -25.52 -3.44
N LYS A 8 8.07 -26.09 -4.11
CA LYS A 8 7.78 -25.73 -5.51
C LYS A 8 7.60 -24.20 -5.58
N PRO A 9 8.35 -23.46 -6.41
CA PRO A 9 8.09 -22.06 -6.63
C PRO A 9 6.69 -21.94 -7.24
N LYS A 10 5.80 -21.19 -6.56
CA LYS A 10 4.50 -20.83 -7.14
C LYS A 10 4.76 -20.02 -8.40
N ARG A 11 4.63 -20.66 -9.57
CA ARG A 11 4.56 -19.98 -10.85
C ARG A 11 3.49 -18.89 -10.72
N PHE A 12 3.82 -17.65 -11.03
CA PHE A 12 2.81 -16.65 -11.37
C PHE A 12 2.21 -17.05 -12.71
N GLY A 13 1.36 -18.09 -12.74
CA GLY A 13 0.57 -18.40 -13.93
C GLY A 13 -0.56 -17.39 -14.02
N ASP A 14 -0.73 -16.72 -15.18
CA ASP A 14 -1.89 -16.04 -15.77
C ASP A 14 -2.97 -15.42 -14.86
N ARG A 15 -2.60 -15.03 -13.64
CA ARG A 15 -3.51 -14.54 -12.60
C ARG A 15 -3.15 -13.11 -12.26
N PRO A 16 -3.63 -12.13 -13.06
CA PRO A 16 -3.45 -10.70 -12.79
C PRO A 16 -3.83 -10.32 -11.35
N ASP A 17 -4.83 -10.99 -10.78
CA ASP A 17 -5.28 -10.76 -9.41
C ASP A 17 -4.20 -11.06 -8.35
N VAL A 18 -3.36 -12.08 -8.57
CA VAL A 18 -2.24 -12.40 -7.68
C VAL A 18 -1.12 -11.37 -7.82
N ILE A 19 -0.86 -10.89 -9.04
CA ILE A 19 0.14 -9.85 -9.31
C ILE A 19 -0.26 -8.53 -8.64
N TYR A 20 -1.48 -8.04 -8.87
CA TYR A 20 -1.98 -6.83 -8.22
C TYR A 20 -1.96 -6.94 -6.70
N LYS A 21 -2.41 -8.08 -6.16
CA LYS A 21 -2.33 -8.32 -4.71
C LYS A 21 -0.90 -8.26 -4.19
N THR A 22 0.06 -8.74 -4.97
CA THR A 22 1.49 -8.67 -4.63
C THR A 22 1.99 -7.23 -4.64
N ILE A 23 1.69 -6.45 -5.68
CA ILE A 23 2.02 -5.02 -5.77
C ILE A 23 1.45 -4.26 -4.57
N LEU A 24 0.17 -4.45 -4.25
CA LEU A 24 -0.50 -3.72 -3.17
C LEU A 24 0.01 -4.12 -1.77
N ARG A 25 0.39 -5.38 -1.57
CA ARG A 25 1.07 -5.81 -0.33
C ARG A 25 2.44 -5.16 -0.19
N SER A 26 3.18 -5.04 -1.29
CA SER A 26 4.47 -4.35 -1.32
C SER A 26 4.27 -2.85 -1.05
N PHE A 27 3.28 -2.21 -1.65
CA PHE A 27 2.87 -0.84 -1.35
C PHE A 27 2.64 -0.62 0.17
N LYS A 28 1.84 -1.48 0.82
CA LYS A 28 1.63 -1.39 2.27
C LYS A 28 2.93 -1.59 3.04
N LYS A 29 3.76 -2.55 2.63
CA LYS A 29 5.05 -2.82 3.28
C LYS A 29 6.00 -1.63 3.16
N TYR A 30 6.03 -0.98 2.00
CA TYR A 30 6.82 0.21 1.73
C TYR A 30 6.45 1.35 2.69
N TYR A 31 5.19 1.77 2.68
CA TYR A 31 4.74 2.86 3.54
C TYR A 31 4.82 2.51 5.02
N LEU A 32 4.54 1.27 5.41
CA LEU A 32 4.72 0.84 6.80
C LEU A 32 6.20 0.91 7.20
N LYS A 33 7.15 0.51 6.34
CA LYS A 33 8.58 0.58 6.64
C LYS A 33 9.01 2.05 6.81
N ASP A 34 8.74 2.87 5.80
CA ASP A 34 9.12 4.28 5.78
C ASP A 34 8.50 5.08 6.94
N PHE A 35 7.21 4.85 7.21
CA PHE A 35 6.53 5.45 8.35
C PHE A 35 7.17 5.07 9.69
N ASN A 36 7.55 3.80 9.87
CA ASN A 36 8.20 3.37 11.12
C ASN A 36 9.61 3.93 11.26
N GLU A 37 10.33 4.13 10.17
CA GLU A 37 11.66 4.74 10.17
C GLU A 37 11.58 6.22 10.56
N ALA A 38 10.55 6.93 10.10
CA ALA A 38 10.33 8.34 10.43
C ALA A 38 9.76 8.57 11.85
N THR A 39 8.91 7.67 12.34
CA THR A 39 8.08 7.94 13.55
C THR A 39 8.31 7.00 14.72
N ASP A 40 9.12 5.94 14.55
CA ASP A 40 9.31 4.87 15.54
C ASP A 40 7.99 4.17 15.97
N TYR A 41 6.93 4.26 15.17
CA TYR A 41 5.58 3.82 15.49
C TYR A 41 5.48 2.38 16.06
N LYS A 42 6.18 1.40 15.46
CA LYS A 42 6.21 0.01 15.95
C LYS A 42 6.81 -0.12 17.36
N LYS A 43 7.82 0.68 17.70
CA LYS A 43 8.44 0.67 19.04
C LYS A 43 7.50 1.33 20.05
N MET A 44 6.87 2.44 19.67
CA MET A 44 5.94 3.17 20.54
C MET A 44 4.66 2.37 20.85
N LYS A 45 4.08 1.70 19.84
CA LYS A 45 2.88 0.85 20.00
C LYS A 45 3.09 -0.31 20.99
N ARG A 46 4.32 -0.81 21.14
CA ARG A 46 4.65 -1.86 22.12
C ARG A 46 4.77 -1.32 23.55
N LYS A 47 5.03 -0.02 23.71
CA LYS A 47 5.28 0.62 25.02
C LYS A 47 4.04 1.31 25.59
N MET A 48 3.11 1.79 24.77
CA MET A 48 1.85 2.40 25.22
C MET A 48 0.69 2.10 24.26
N PRO A 49 -0.55 1.91 24.75
CA PRO A 49 -1.74 1.76 23.92
C PRO A 49 -2.24 3.13 23.42
N LEU A 50 -1.40 3.88 22.69
CA LEU A 50 -1.75 5.19 22.17
C LEU A 50 -2.36 5.06 20.76
N GLN A 51 -3.66 4.78 20.69
CA GLN A 51 -4.46 5.05 19.48
C GLN A 51 -4.57 6.55 19.19
N LYS A 52 -4.41 7.40 20.22
CA LYS A 52 -4.57 8.85 20.14
C LYS A 52 -3.54 9.59 19.26
N ASP A 53 -2.50 8.93 18.77
CA ASP A 53 -1.42 9.64 18.07
C ASP A 53 -1.06 9.10 16.67
N LEU A 54 -1.83 8.14 16.13
CA LEU A 54 -1.57 7.65 14.76
C LEU A 54 -1.80 8.76 13.71
N LEU A 55 -2.86 9.55 13.85
CA LEU A 55 -3.15 10.64 12.91
C LEU A 55 -2.16 11.80 13.06
N THR A 56 -1.72 12.12 14.28
CA THR A 56 -0.66 13.12 14.50
C THR A 56 0.64 12.68 13.86
N MET A 57 1.07 11.42 14.08
CA MET A 57 2.26 10.86 13.45
C MET A 57 2.12 10.81 11.93
N ALA A 58 0.95 10.46 11.41
CA ALA A 58 0.68 10.51 9.97
C ALA A 58 0.75 11.92 9.40
N ASN A 59 0.26 12.93 10.13
CA ASN A 59 0.39 14.34 9.73
C ASN A 59 1.85 14.78 9.70
N LEU A 60 2.65 14.43 10.73
CA LEU A 60 4.08 14.74 10.77
C LEU A 60 4.83 14.04 9.62
N TYR A 61 4.55 12.75 9.42
CA TYR A 61 5.11 11.98 8.33
C TYR A 61 4.81 12.60 6.96
N VAL A 62 3.56 12.99 6.69
CA VAL A 62 3.20 13.63 5.43
C VAL A 62 3.95 14.95 5.26
N LYS A 63 4.01 15.79 6.29
CA LYS A 63 4.75 17.06 6.25
C LYS A 63 6.24 16.88 5.97
N GLU A 64 6.85 15.84 6.49
CA GLU A 64 8.30 15.61 6.37
C GLU A 64 8.68 14.85 5.09
N ARG A 65 7.92 13.80 4.74
CA ARG A 65 8.26 12.86 3.68
C ARG A 65 7.53 13.12 2.37
N ILE A 66 6.42 13.85 2.43
CA ILE A 66 5.56 14.15 1.28
C ILE A 66 5.08 15.63 1.34
N PRO A 67 5.98 16.61 1.53
CA PRO A 67 5.60 18.02 1.73
C PRO A 67 4.88 18.64 0.55
N GLU A 68 5.07 18.10 -0.65
CA GLU A 68 4.50 18.59 -1.90
C GLU A 68 3.10 18.02 -2.19
N SER A 69 2.55 17.19 -1.30
CA SER A 69 1.21 16.64 -1.47
C SER A 69 0.16 17.73 -1.62
N PRO A 70 -0.64 17.74 -2.70
CA PRO A 70 -1.76 18.67 -2.83
C PRO A 70 -2.99 18.23 -1.99
N TYR A 71 -2.95 17.04 -1.39
CA TYR A 71 -4.07 16.45 -0.68
C TYR A 71 -3.99 16.69 0.83
N SER A 72 -4.99 17.40 1.38
CA SER A 72 -5.08 17.77 2.80
C SER A 72 -5.39 16.60 3.73
N ASP A 73 -6.00 15.52 3.22
CA ASP A 73 -6.38 14.31 3.95
C ASP A 73 -5.45 13.11 3.65
N LEU A 74 -4.27 13.34 3.08
CA LEU A 74 -3.30 12.28 2.81
C LEU A 74 -2.89 11.51 4.09
N SER A 75 -2.87 12.19 5.23
CA SER A 75 -2.55 11.58 6.52
C SER A 75 -3.57 10.53 6.96
N LEU A 76 -4.85 10.68 6.61
CA LEU A 76 -5.88 9.65 6.84
C LEU A 76 -5.56 8.38 6.04
N PHE A 77 -5.12 8.53 4.79
CA PHE A 77 -4.75 7.39 3.94
C PHE A 77 -3.46 6.72 4.42
N ILE A 78 -2.44 7.48 4.82
CA ILE A 78 -1.24 6.93 5.44
C ILE A 78 -1.60 6.12 6.68
N ALA A 79 -2.40 6.71 7.58
CA ALA A 79 -2.87 6.03 8.79
C ALA A 79 -3.59 4.71 8.45
N ALA A 80 -4.51 4.73 7.48
CA ALA A 80 -5.23 3.53 7.05
C ALA A 80 -4.33 2.44 6.45
N VAL A 81 -3.30 2.82 5.69
CA VAL A 81 -2.33 1.90 5.09
C VAL A 81 -1.45 1.24 6.15
N VAL A 82 -0.91 2.01 7.10
CA VAL A 82 0.03 1.52 8.11
C VAL A 82 -0.66 0.81 9.27
N GLN A 83 -1.96 1.05 9.47
CA GLN A 83 -2.75 0.37 10.49
C GLN A 83 -2.79 -1.15 10.23
N GLN A 84 -2.43 -1.91 11.27
CA GLN A 84 -2.30 -3.38 11.19
C GLN A 84 -3.58 -4.12 11.61
N LYS A 85 -4.37 -3.53 12.51
CA LYS A 85 -5.65 -4.07 12.99
C LYS A 85 -6.64 -2.91 13.06
N ILE A 86 -7.84 -3.15 12.55
CA ILE A 86 -8.99 -2.27 12.76
C ILE A 86 -9.31 -2.39 14.26
N PRO A 87 -9.40 -1.28 15.02
CA PRO A 87 -9.81 -1.36 16.41
C PRO A 87 -11.25 -1.85 16.44
N GLU A 88 -11.54 -2.89 17.21
CA GLU A 88 -12.90 -3.44 17.24
C GLU A 88 -13.89 -2.46 17.86
N GLU A 89 -13.48 -1.61 18.82
CA GLU A 89 -14.39 -0.65 19.48
C GLU A 89 -13.63 0.59 20.02
N ALA A 90 -12.80 1.21 19.19
CA ALA A 90 -12.14 2.45 19.61
C ALA A 90 -12.99 3.67 19.25
N ASP A 91 -13.43 4.37 20.29
CA ASP A 91 -13.96 5.73 20.33
C ASP A 91 -13.12 6.68 19.44
N GLY A 92 -13.38 6.71 18.12
CA GLY A 92 -12.40 7.18 17.15
C GLY A 92 -12.96 7.42 15.75
N ASN A 93 -12.20 8.20 14.98
CA ASN A 93 -12.55 8.75 13.66
C ASN A 93 -13.15 7.69 12.70
N GLU A 94 -14.47 7.76 12.48
CA GLU A 94 -15.23 6.81 11.64
C GLU A 94 -14.68 6.69 10.22
N ARG A 95 -14.23 7.82 9.64
CA ARG A 95 -13.64 7.87 8.30
C ARG A 95 -12.33 7.09 8.23
N LEU A 96 -11.51 7.14 9.28
CA LEU A 96 -10.30 6.30 9.36
C LEU A 96 -10.67 4.82 9.47
N GLN A 97 -11.69 4.46 10.24
CA GLN A 97 -12.12 3.06 10.35
C GLN A 97 -12.64 2.51 9.02
N GLU A 98 -13.45 3.29 8.31
CA GLU A 98 -13.95 2.95 6.98
C GLU A 98 -12.80 2.79 5.98
N LEU A 99 -11.88 3.75 5.91
CA LEU A 99 -10.71 3.66 5.04
C LEU A 99 -9.82 2.46 5.38
N SER A 100 -9.58 2.20 6.66
CA SER A 100 -8.82 1.03 7.12
C SER A 100 -9.49 -0.28 6.75
N ARG A 101 -10.83 -0.35 6.78
CA ARG A 101 -11.61 -1.51 6.30
C ARG A 101 -11.46 -1.68 4.80
N THR A 102 -11.65 -0.61 4.02
CA THR A 102 -11.52 -0.63 2.55
C THR A 102 -10.11 -1.03 2.10
N VAL A 103 -9.08 -0.41 2.69
CA VAL A 103 -7.67 -0.75 2.44
C VAL A 103 -7.39 -2.19 2.85
N GLY A 104 -7.85 -2.62 4.03
CA GLY A 104 -7.74 -4.01 4.49
C GLY A 104 -8.37 -5.00 3.51
N ASP A 105 -9.61 -4.76 3.10
CA ASP A 105 -10.35 -5.65 2.22
C ASP A 105 -9.71 -5.80 0.84
N VAL A 106 -9.15 -4.73 0.28
CA VAL A 106 -8.39 -4.81 -0.97
C VAL A 106 -7.11 -5.64 -0.81
N LEU A 107 -6.39 -5.45 0.29
CA LEU A 107 -5.11 -6.13 0.53
C LEU A 107 -5.27 -7.61 0.89
N TYR A 108 -6.32 -7.98 1.62
CA TYR A 108 -6.55 -9.34 2.10
C TYR A 108 -7.50 -10.15 1.19
N LYS A 109 -8.59 -9.53 0.71
CA LYS A 109 -9.65 -10.14 -0.10
C LYS A 109 -9.76 -9.48 -1.48
N PHE A 110 -8.62 -9.31 -2.15
CA PHE A 110 -8.47 -8.67 -3.45
C PHE A 110 -9.47 -9.18 -4.49
N ASN A 111 -10.12 -8.24 -5.19
CA ASN A 111 -10.74 -8.43 -6.50
C ASN A 111 -10.68 -7.09 -7.27
N LYS A 112 -10.92 -7.12 -8.59
CA LYS A 112 -10.83 -5.93 -9.45
C LYS A 112 -11.80 -4.81 -9.03
N THR A 113 -13.01 -5.15 -8.61
CA THR A 113 -14.01 -4.18 -8.13
C THR A 113 -13.53 -3.40 -6.90
N LYS A 114 -12.95 -4.11 -5.92
CA LYS A 114 -12.42 -3.49 -4.70
C LYS A 114 -11.18 -2.64 -4.96
N MET A 115 -10.35 -3.06 -5.92
CA MET A 115 -9.23 -2.24 -6.37
C MET A 115 -9.72 -0.93 -6.99
N ASN A 116 -10.72 -0.99 -7.87
CA ASN A 116 -11.33 0.20 -8.44
C ASN A 116 -11.94 1.12 -7.37
N SER A 117 -12.55 0.56 -6.31
CA SER A 117 -13.06 1.37 -5.19
C SER A 117 -11.98 2.07 -4.37
N LEU A 118 -10.71 1.67 -4.45
CA LEU A 118 -9.60 2.44 -3.88
C LEU A 118 -9.01 3.44 -4.86
N LEU A 119 -8.90 3.08 -6.15
CA LEU A 119 -8.32 3.96 -7.16
C LEU A 119 -9.14 5.23 -7.40
N VAL A 120 -10.44 5.24 -7.10
CA VAL A 120 -11.26 6.47 -7.14
C VAL A 120 -10.81 7.54 -6.15
N TYR A 121 -10.05 7.19 -5.10
CA TYR A 121 -9.51 8.15 -4.16
C TYR A 121 -8.18 8.73 -4.67
N PRO A 122 -8.11 10.05 -4.96
CA PRO A 122 -6.89 10.67 -5.47
C PRO A 122 -5.69 10.51 -4.53
N GLN A 123 -5.92 10.52 -3.22
CA GLN A 123 -4.90 10.32 -2.18
C GLN A 123 -4.26 8.93 -2.29
N PHE A 124 -5.09 7.90 -2.48
CA PHE A 124 -4.59 6.54 -2.66
C PHE A 124 -3.83 6.42 -3.97
N SER A 125 -4.39 6.96 -5.06
CA SER A 125 -3.74 6.95 -6.38
C SER A 125 -2.41 7.72 -6.38
N TYR A 126 -2.30 8.78 -5.59
CA TYR A 126 -1.09 9.57 -5.39
C TYR A 126 -0.02 8.82 -4.60
N LEU A 127 -0.40 8.16 -3.49
CA LEU A 127 0.53 7.30 -2.76
C LEU A 127 0.98 6.12 -3.64
N LEU A 128 0.05 5.53 -4.37
CA LEU A 128 0.37 4.41 -5.25
C LEU A 128 1.31 4.85 -6.38
N SER A 129 1.09 6.01 -7.00
CA SER A 129 1.99 6.51 -8.04
C SER A 129 3.40 6.78 -7.50
N LYS A 130 3.52 7.41 -6.32
CA LYS A 130 4.83 7.57 -5.65
C LYS A 130 5.53 6.25 -5.41
N PHE A 131 4.83 5.25 -4.89
CA PHE A 131 5.38 3.91 -4.70
C PHE A 131 5.81 3.26 -6.01
N LEU A 132 5.04 3.42 -7.08
CA LEU A 132 5.36 2.85 -8.40
C LEU A 132 6.51 3.57 -9.12
N SER A 133 7.02 4.67 -8.57
CA SER A 133 8.13 5.44 -9.13
C SER A 133 9.45 5.28 -8.36
N ILE A 134 9.54 4.33 -7.41
CA ILE A 134 10.81 4.06 -6.71
C ILE A 134 11.83 3.39 -7.64
N ASP A 135 13.11 3.74 -7.50
CA ASP A 135 14.19 3.33 -8.41
C ASP A 135 14.35 1.80 -8.54
N ASP A 136 14.16 1.06 -7.45
CA ASP A 136 14.23 -0.42 -7.42
C ASP A 136 12.87 -1.05 -7.07
N LEU A 137 11.82 -0.67 -7.80
CA LEU A 137 10.48 -1.20 -7.57
C LEU A 137 10.41 -2.73 -7.76
N LEU A 138 11.04 -3.24 -8.81
CA LEU A 138 10.99 -4.67 -9.14
C LEU A 138 11.76 -5.51 -8.11
N GLY A 139 12.92 -5.04 -7.65
CA GLY A 139 13.66 -5.65 -6.54
C GLY A 139 12.85 -5.59 -5.24
N PHE A 140 12.20 -4.47 -4.96
CA PHE A 140 11.39 -4.29 -3.75
C PHE A 140 10.15 -5.21 -3.70
N ILE A 141 9.42 -5.32 -4.82
CA ILE A 141 8.24 -6.21 -4.91
C ILE A 141 8.65 -7.67 -4.70
N GLY A 142 9.94 -7.99 -4.90
CA GLY A 142 10.49 -9.32 -4.75
C GLY A 142 10.07 -10.14 -5.95
N ASN A 143 10.76 -9.92 -7.06
CA ASN A 143 10.57 -10.72 -8.25
C ASN A 143 11.07 -12.16 -7.99
N LYS A 144 10.20 -13.01 -7.43
CA LYS A 144 10.44 -14.45 -7.27
C LYS A 144 10.20 -15.22 -8.56
N SER A 145 9.80 -14.54 -9.64
CA SER A 145 9.70 -15.13 -10.96
C SER A 145 11.11 -15.27 -11.52
N SER A 146 11.63 -16.49 -11.57
CA SER A 146 12.86 -16.80 -12.30
C SER A 146 12.68 -16.72 -13.82
N SER A 147 11.45 -16.53 -14.34
CA SER A 147 11.17 -16.48 -15.78
C SER A 147 11.06 -15.03 -16.30
N PRO A 148 11.55 -14.78 -17.53
CA PRO A 148 11.35 -13.51 -18.24
C PRO A 148 9.87 -13.13 -18.39
N GLU A 149 8.99 -14.10 -18.70
CA GLU A 149 7.55 -13.88 -18.89
C GLU A 149 6.86 -13.36 -17.63
N GLY A 150 7.18 -13.91 -16.45
CA GLY A 150 6.60 -13.42 -15.20
C GLY A 150 7.09 -12.02 -14.83
N THR A 151 8.31 -11.67 -15.24
CA THR A 151 8.87 -10.32 -15.08
C THR A 151 8.15 -9.33 -16.00
N GLN A 152 7.96 -9.68 -17.26
CA GLN A 152 7.23 -8.86 -18.23
C GLN A 152 5.79 -8.64 -17.78
N ASN A 153 5.09 -9.70 -17.36
CA ASN A 153 3.73 -9.59 -16.84
C ASN A 153 3.64 -8.63 -15.65
N LEU A 154 4.60 -8.68 -14.72
CA LEU A 154 4.64 -7.74 -13.59
C LEU A 154 4.84 -6.29 -14.06
N GLN A 155 5.74 -6.06 -15.02
CA GLN A 155 5.97 -4.74 -15.61
C GLN A 155 4.71 -4.19 -16.30
N ASP A 156 4.02 -5.02 -17.07
CA ASP A 156 2.77 -4.63 -17.74
C ASP A 156 1.69 -4.24 -16.73
N GLN A 157 1.56 -4.98 -15.62
CA GLN A 157 0.61 -4.63 -14.56
C GLN A 157 1.00 -3.35 -13.80
N ILE A 158 2.30 -3.10 -13.59
CA ILE A 158 2.80 -1.85 -13.01
C ILE A 158 2.47 -0.67 -13.92
N GLU A 159 2.71 -0.82 -15.23
CA GLU A 159 2.45 0.23 -16.19
C GLU A 159 0.96 0.53 -16.31
N PHE A 160 0.12 -0.51 -16.35
CA PHE A 160 -1.33 -0.34 -16.26
C PHE A 160 -1.74 0.46 -15.01
N LEU A 161 -1.17 0.15 -13.84
CA LEU A 161 -1.47 0.88 -12.60
C LEU A 161 -1.04 2.35 -12.68
N ARG A 162 0.14 2.63 -13.24
CA ARG A 162 0.62 4.01 -13.44
C ARG A 162 -0.35 4.81 -14.30
N GLN A 163 -0.83 4.22 -15.39
CA GLN A 163 -1.83 4.83 -16.26
C GLN A 163 -3.13 5.11 -15.51
N GLN A 164 -3.63 4.15 -14.71
CA GLN A 164 -4.83 4.37 -13.90
C GLN A 164 -4.66 5.50 -12.88
N CYS A 165 -3.52 5.53 -12.17
CA CYS A 165 -3.22 6.64 -11.27
C CYS A 165 -3.17 7.97 -12.03
N SER A 166 -2.52 8.03 -13.19
CA SER A 166 -2.44 9.24 -14.01
C SER A 166 -3.82 9.75 -14.43
N ILE A 167 -4.72 8.86 -14.86
CA ILE A 167 -6.11 9.21 -15.22
C ILE A 167 -6.85 9.82 -14.03
N VAL A 168 -6.75 9.20 -12.85
CA VAL A 168 -7.43 9.68 -11.64
C VAL A 168 -6.88 11.05 -11.23
N LEU A 169 -5.56 11.16 -11.14
CA LEU A 169 -4.89 12.38 -10.68
C LEU A 169 -5.13 13.55 -11.65
N GLY A 170 -5.11 13.30 -12.96
CA GLY A 170 -5.38 14.29 -14.00
C GLY A 170 -6.83 14.80 -14.02
N ARG A 171 -7.80 13.99 -13.60
CA ARG A 171 -9.20 14.43 -13.44
C ARG A 171 -9.43 15.33 -12.24
N THR A 172 -8.55 15.26 -11.24
CA THR A 172 -8.64 16.03 -10.00
C THR A 172 -7.70 17.23 -9.94
N ALA A 173 -6.94 17.50 -11.00
CA ALA A 173 -6.04 18.65 -11.11
C ALA A 173 -6.78 19.95 -11.54
N LEU A 174 -8.09 20.05 -11.29
CA LEU A 174 -8.95 21.21 -11.57
C LEU A 174 -9.45 21.82 -10.27
#